data_AF-A0A964PHH9-F1
#
_entry.id   AF-A0A964PHH9-F1
#
_cell.length_a   1.000
_cell.length_b   1.000
_cell.length_c   1.000
_cell.angle_alpha   90.00
_cell.angle_beta   90.00
_cell.angle_gamma   90.00
#
_symmetry.space_group_name_H-M   'P 1'
#
loop_
_entity.id
_entity.type
_entity.pdbx_description
1 polymer ?
#
loop_
_entity_poly.entity_id
_entity_poly.type
_entity_poly.pdbx_seq_one_letter_code
_entity_poly.pdbx_strand_id
1 'polypeptide(L)' 'MSEYQNDYREIEAVIIRYASALDKKHYERLSEVFIPEGTANYIGLAECKGLDSIIKLVSGVLDQCGHT' A
#
# COMPACT_ATOMS: atom_id res chain seq x y z
N MET A 1 -13.72 13.16 -22.16
CA MET A 1 -12.39 12.76 -21.67
C MET A 1 -12.18 11.32 -22.10
N SER A 2 -10.98 10.94 -22.56
CA SER A 2 -10.67 9.55 -22.95
C SER A 2 -10.67 8.65 -21.70
N GLU A 3 -11.25 7.45 -21.78
CA GLU A 3 -11.29 6.47 -20.68
C GLU A 3 -9.89 6.20 -20.12
N TYR A 4 -8.89 6.04 -20.98
CA TYR A 4 -7.49 5.86 -20.58
C TYR A 4 -6.97 6.99 -19.68
N GLN A 5 -7.36 8.23 -19.95
CA GLN A 5 -6.89 9.38 -19.15
C GLN A 5 -7.55 9.40 -17.76
N ASN A 6 -8.72 8.78 -17.60
CA ASN A 6 -9.33 8.59 -16.30
C ASN A 6 -8.60 7.49 -15.51
N ASP A 7 -8.35 6.34 -16.15
CA ASP A 7 -7.64 5.21 -15.53
C ASP A 7 -6.24 5.62 -15.04
N TYR A 8 -5.49 6.38 -15.84
CA TYR A 8 -4.17 6.88 -15.42
C TYR A 8 -4.24 7.69 -14.12
N ARG A 9 -5.25 8.55 -13.98
CA ARG A 9 -5.42 9.38 -12.77
C ARG A 9 -5.85 8.54 -11.57
N GLU A 10 -6.69 7.54 -11.79
CA GLU A 10 -7.14 6.64 -10.72
C GLU A 10 -5.98 5.77 -10.21
N ILE A 11 -5.16 5.23 -11.11
CA ILE A 11 -3.95 4.48 -10.75
C ILE A 11 -2.97 5.37 -9.99
N GLU A 12 -2.71 6.59 -10.47
CA GLU A 12 -1.83 7.54 -9.79
C GLU A 12 -2.35 7.85 -8.37
N ALA A 13 -3.66 8.06 -8.22
CA ALA A 13 -4.27 8.31 -6.92
C ALA A 13 -4.10 7.13 -5.94
N VAL A 14 -4.19 5.88 -6.42
CA VAL A 14 -3.97 4.68 -5.58
C VAL A 14 -2.52 4.63 -5.08
N ILE A 15 -1.54 4.89 -5.94
CA ILE A 15 -0.12 4.90 -5.55
C ILE A 15 0.18 6.02 -4.55
N ILE A 16 -0.39 7.22 -4.75
CA ILE A 16 -0.24 8.34 -3.81
C ILE A 16 -0.83 7.99 -2.44
N ARG A 17 -2.01 7.36 -2.39
CA ARG A 17 -2.63 6.90 -1.13
C ARG A 17 -1.77 5.87 -0.42
N TYR A 18 -1.22 4.91 -1.16
CA TYR A 18 -0.31 3.90 -0.61
C TYR A 18 0.90 4.54 0.06
N ALA A 19 1.66 5.36 -0.69
CA ALA A 19 2.86 6.02 -0.16
C ALA A 19 2.53 6.90 1.06
N SER A 20 1.48 7.72 0.95
CA SER A 20 1.03 8.60 2.03
C SER A 20 0.62 7.85 3.30
N ALA A 21 -0.02 6.69 3.17
CA ALA A 21 -0.43 5.87 4.30
C ALA A 21 0.80 5.28 5.03
N LEU A 22 1.81 4.84 4.28
CA LEU A 22 3.04 4.32 4.85
C LEU A 22 3.87 5.39 5.55
N ASP A 23 4.12 6.53 4.89
CA ASP A 23 4.91 7.63 5.45
C ASP A 23 4.31 8.17 6.75
N LYS A 24 2.96 8.28 6.79
CA LYS A 24 2.23 8.75 7.97
C LYS A 24 1.94 7.65 9.00
N LYS A 25 2.34 6.40 8.73
CA LYS A 25 2.05 5.23 9.56
C LYS A 25 0.55 5.00 9.82
N HIS A 26 -0.30 5.42 8.88
CA HIS A 26 -1.76 5.20 8.91
C HIS A 26 -2.09 3.89 8.18
N TYR A 27 -1.61 2.78 8.70
CA TYR A 27 -1.64 1.47 8.03
C TYR A 27 -3.06 0.96 7.77
N GLU A 28 -4.03 1.36 8.58
CA GLU A 28 -5.45 1.04 8.39
C GLU A 28 -5.97 1.53 7.03
N ARG A 29 -5.38 2.59 6.47
CA ARG A 29 -5.78 3.14 5.16
C ARG A 29 -5.32 2.30 3.99
N LEU A 30 -4.52 1.26 4.21
CA LEU A 30 -4.16 0.31 3.15
C LEU A 30 -5.39 -0.46 2.62
N SER A 31 -6.51 -0.49 3.35
CA SER A 31 -7.80 -0.99 2.82
C SER A 31 -8.39 -0.13 1.69
N GLU A 32 -7.92 1.11 1.52
CA GLU A 32 -8.31 1.98 0.39
C GLU A 32 -7.49 1.69 -0.88
N VAL A 33 -6.43 0.87 -0.77
CA VAL A 33 -5.45 0.58 -1.83
C VAL A 33 -5.52 -0.88 -2.26
N PHE A 34 -5.63 -1.79 -1.30
CA PHE A 34 -5.71 -3.21 -1.55
C PHE A 34 -7.12 -3.73 -1.36
N ILE A 35 -7.49 -4.67 -2.21
CA ILE A 35 -8.59 -5.60 -1.93
C ILE A 35 -8.20 -6.57 -0.80
N PRO A 36 -9.16 -7.13 -0.05
CA PRO A 36 -8.89 -8.00 1.11
C PRO A 36 -7.94 -9.17 0.81
N GLU A 37 -8.06 -9.78 -0.37
CA GLU A 37 -7.28 -10.91 -0.88
C GLU A 37 -6.03 -10.51 -1.67
N GLY A 38 -5.70 -9.21 -1.72
CA GLY A 38 -4.56 -8.68 -2.45
C GLY A 38 -3.24 -9.30 -2.00
N THR A 39 -2.28 -9.38 -2.91
CA THR A 39 -0.95 -9.91 -2.64
C THR A 39 0.12 -8.84 -2.79
N ALA A 40 1.21 -8.98 -2.03
CA ALA A 40 2.37 -8.12 -2.16
C ALA A 40 3.65 -8.96 -2.05
N ASN A 41 4.56 -8.79 -3.00
CA ASN A 41 5.86 -9.46 -2.99
C ASN A 41 6.95 -8.45 -2.62
N TYR A 42 7.38 -8.48 -1.36
CA TYR A 42 8.50 -7.69 -0.87
C TYR A 42 9.78 -8.49 -1.06
N ILE A 43 10.47 -8.24 -2.16
CA ILE A 43 11.66 -9.00 -2.61
C ILE A 43 12.70 -9.07 -1.47
N GLY A 44 13.08 -10.28 -1.09
CA GLY A 44 14.07 -10.53 -0.02
C GLY A 44 13.51 -10.45 1.41
N LEU A 45 12.22 -10.14 1.58
CA LEU A 45 11.54 -10.06 2.88
C LEU A 45 10.44 -11.12 3.01
N ALA A 46 9.38 -11.02 2.20
CA ALA A 46 8.24 -11.94 2.25
C ALA A 46 7.29 -11.76 1.07
N GLU A 47 6.55 -12.83 0.76
CA GLU A 47 5.31 -12.76 -0.03
C GLU A 47 4.11 -12.74 0.93
N CYS A 48 3.27 -11.71 0.80
CA CYS A 48 2.08 -11.51 1.62
C CYS A 48 0.82 -11.89 0.83
N LYS A 49 -0.09 -12.61 1.48
CA LYS A 49 -1.40 -13.00 0.93
C LYS A 49 -2.49 -12.46 1.85
N GLY A 50 -3.21 -11.47 1.36
CA GLY A 50 -4.25 -10.76 2.08
C GLY A 50 -3.75 -9.53 2.82
N LEU A 51 -4.64 -8.53 2.93
CA LEU A 51 -4.35 -7.20 3.47
C LEU A 51 -3.74 -7.24 4.88
N ASP A 52 -4.25 -8.08 5.76
CA ASP A 52 -3.74 -8.19 7.14
C ASP A 52 -2.26 -8.60 7.19
N SER A 53 -1.84 -9.49 6.29
CA SER A 53 -0.45 -9.93 6.20
C SER A 53 0.46 -8.82 5.68
N ILE A 54 -0.04 -8.01 4.74
CA ILE A 54 0.64 -6.83 4.21
C ILE A 54 0.83 -5.80 5.33
N ILE A 55 -0.25 -5.42 6.01
CA ILE A 55 -0.23 -4.46 7.13
C ILE A 55 0.76 -4.91 8.21
N LYS A 56 0.71 -6.19 8.60
CA LYS A 56 1.60 -6.74 9.63
C LYS A 56 3.08 -6.64 9.25
N LEU A 57 3.41 -6.93 7.98
CA LEU A 57 4.80 -6.83 7.53
C LEU A 57 5.26 -5.36 7.49
N VAL A 58 4.50 -4.48 6.83
CA VAL A 58 4.94 -3.10 6.61
C VAL A 58 5.02 -2.30 7.91
N SER A 59 4.06 -2.48 8.83
CA SER A 59 4.12 -1.84 10.16
C SER A 59 5.33 -2.32 10.95
N GLY A 60 5.56 -3.63 11.01
CA GLY A 60 6.71 -4.21 11.71
C GLY A 60 8.07 -3.69 11.22
N VAL A 61 8.20 -3.39 9.93
CA VAL A 61 9.42 -2.80 9.34
C VAL A 61 9.47 -1.29 9.58
N LEU A 62 8.43 -0.56 9.22
CA LEU A 62 8.43 0.91 9.21
C LEU A 62 8.33 1.53 10.60
N ASP A 63 7.82 0.82 11.59
CA ASP A 63 7.84 1.26 12.99
C ASP A 63 9.26 1.34 13.56
N GLN A 64 10.20 0.60 12.97
CA GLN A 64 11.62 0.66 13.32
C GLN A 64 12.37 1.79 12.58
N CYS A 65 11.72 2.43 11.60
CA CYS A 65 12.28 3.53 10.83
C CYS A 65 11.91 4.88 11.45
N GLY A 66 12.80 5.87 11.26
CA GLY A 66 12.53 7.27 11.59
C GLY A 66 11.40 7.85 10.73
N HIS A 67 10.88 9.02 11.12
CA HIS A 67 9.88 9.74 10.33
C HIS A 67 10.56 10.41 9.13
N THR A 68 9.95 10.30 7.95
CA THR A 68 10.36 10.97 6.71
C THR A 68 9.71 12.33 6.53
#